data_AF-A7S248-F1
#
_entry.id   AF-A7S248-F1
#
_cell.length_a   1.000
_cell.length_b   1.000
_cell.length_c   1.000
_cell.angle_alpha   90.00
_cell.angle_beta   90.00
_cell.angle_gamma   90.00
#
_symmetry.space_group_name_H-M   'P 1'
#
loop_
_entity.id
_entity.type
_entity.pdbx_description
1 polymer ?
#
loop_
_entity_poly.entity_id
_entity_poly.type
_entity_poly.pdbx_seq_one_letter_code
_entity_poly.pdbx_strand_id
1 'polypeptide(L)' 'CIICLENPKNATLIHGDTGHLCCCWSCAQVLKRRCDPCPICRSRIDHVIRQYAA' A
#
# COMPACT_ATOMS: atom_id res chain seq x y z
N CYS A 1 9.87 -0.31 -2.11
CA CYS A 1 8.51 -0.14 -2.66
C CYS A 1 8.50 -0.80 -4.03
N ILE A 2 7.49 -1.60 -4.40
CA ILE A 2 7.47 -2.26 -5.72
C ILE A 2 7.12 -1.32 -6.88
N ILE A 3 6.71 -0.08 -6.60
CA ILE A 3 6.34 0.91 -7.61
C ILE A 3 7.54 1.79 -7.95
N CYS A 4 8.07 2.52 -6.96
CA CYS A 4 9.18 3.44 -7.20
C CYS A 4 10.57 2.80 -7.09
N LEU A 5 10.68 1.58 -6.55
CA LEU A 5 11.94 0.85 -6.32
C LEU A 5 12.99 1.59 -5.46
N GLU A 6 12.63 2.74 -4.88
CA GLU A 6 13.54 3.62 -4.14
C GLU A 6 13.21 3.63 -2.64
N ASN A 7 11.96 3.92 -2.29
CA ASN A 7 11.57 4.14 -0.91
C ASN A 7 11.24 2.82 -0.17
N PRO A 8 11.42 2.75 1.16
CA PRO A 8 11.14 1.55 1.95
C PRO A 8 9.66 1.14 1.88
N LYS A 9 9.39 -0.15 2.09
CA LYS A 9 8.02 -0.67 2.20
C LYS A 9 7.50 -0.35 3.61
N ASN A 10 6.79 0.76 3.74
CA ASN A 10 6.28 1.26 5.02
C ASN A 10 4.80 1.64 4.97
N ALA A 11 4.06 1.09 4.01
CA ALA A 11 2.62 1.26 3.91
C ALA A 11 1.92 -0.06 3.61
N THR A 12 0.99 -0.44 4.49
CA THR A 12 0.14 -1.62 4.29
C THR A 12 -1.14 -1.20 3.57
N LEU A 13 -1.42 -1.84 2.44
CA LEU A 13 -2.67 -1.69 1.69
C LEU A 13 -3.70 -2.67 2.27
N ILE A 14 -4.67 -2.17 3.05
CA ILE A 14 -5.68 -2.98 3.74
C ILE A 14 -6.88 -3.23 2.82
N HIS A 15 -7.38 -4.47 2.82
CA HIS A 15 -8.62 -4.89 2.17
C HIS A 15 -9.25 -6.02 2.99
N GLY A 16 -10.45 -5.77 3.52
CA GLY A 16 -11.04 -6.60 4.57
C GLY A 16 -10.12 -6.72 5.81
N ASP A 17 -9.92 -7.94 6.29
CA ASP A 17 -9.10 -8.24 7.48
C ASP A 17 -7.61 -8.46 7.16
N THR A 18 -7.21 -8.26 5.90
CA THR A 18 -5.83 -8.54 5.43
C THR A 18 -5.20 -7.32 4.78
N GLY A 19 -3.89 -7.37 4.55
CA GLY A 19 -3.23 -6.33 3.78
C GLY A 19 -1.84 -6.71 3.29
N HIS A 20 -1.39 -6.03 2.23
CA HIS A 20 -0.07 -6.25 1.64
C HIS A 20 0.87 -5.09 1.96
N LEU A 21 2.03 -5.39 2.55
CA LEU A 21 3.14 -4.44 2.77
C LEU A 21 4.09 -4.46 1.55
N CYS A 22 3.70 -3.80 0.47
CA CYS A 22 4.46 -3.80 -0.79
C CYS A 22 4.91 -2.41 -1.25
N CYS A 23 4.30 -1.34 -0.74
CA CYS A 23 4.53 0.04 -1.19
C CYS A 23 5.13 0.92 -0.09
N CYS A 24 5.77 2.02 -0.49
CA CYS A 24 6.04 3.13 0.43
C CYS A 24 4.77 3.95 0.63
N TRP A 25 4.77 4.81 1.66
CA TRP A 25 3.64 5.69 2.00
C TRP A 25 3.18 6.56 0.85
N SER A 26 4.09 7.24 0.14
CA SER A 26 3.74 8.13 -0.97
C SER A 26 3.07 7.39 -2.12
N CYS A 27 3.63 6.27 -2.58
CA CYS A 27 3.03 5.46 -3.65
C CYS A 27 1.68 4.87 -3.22
N ALA A 28 1.56 4.38 -1.98
CA ALA A 28 0.31 3.82 -1.47
C ALA A 28 -0.83 4.86 -1.41
N GLN A 29 -0.51 6.10 -1.03
CA GLN A 29 -1.45 7.22 -1.03
C GLN A 29 -1.92 7.59 -2.45
N VAL A 30 -1.06 7.44 -3.48
CA VAL A 30 -1.47 7.64 -4.87
C VAL A 30 -2.45 6.55 -5.31
N LEU A 31 -2.15 5.27 -5.04
CA LEU A 31 -3.05 4.15 -5.37
C LEU A 31 -4.44 4.35 -4.75
N LYS A 32 -4.49 4.66 -3.45
CA LYS A 32 -5.75 4.86 -2.73
C LYS A 32 -6.55 6.04 -3.29
N ARG A 33 -5.90 7.16 -3.62
CA ARG A 33 -6.57 8.35 -4.20
C ARG A 33 -7.12 8.10 -5.60
N ARG A 34 -6.46 7.26 -6.39
CA ARG A 34 -6.90 6.89 -7.74
C ARG A 34 -7.91 5.75 -7.77
N CYS A 35 -8.24 5.19 -6.59
CA CYS A 35 -9.02 3.95 -6.47
C CYS A 35 -8.40 2.78 -7.24
N ASP A 36 -7.07 2.76 -7.38
CA ASP A 36 -6.35 1.64 -7.99
C ASP A 36 -6.46 0.40 -7.08
N PRO A 37 -6.52 -0.81 -7.66
CA PRO A 37 -6.55 -2.03 -6.88
C PRO A 37 -5.19 -2.34 -6.25
N CYS A 38 -5.17 -3.21 -5.23
CA CYS A 38 -3.94 -3.70 -4.63
C CYS A 38 -3.02 -4.29 -5.72
N PRO A 39 -1.75 -3.88 -5.84
CA PRO A 39 -0.85 -4.37 -6.89
C PRO A 39 -0.53 -5.86 -6.81
N ILE A 40 -0.79 -6.50 -5.66
CA ILE A 40 -0.48 -7.92 -5.42
C ILE A 40 -1.67 -8.81 -5.77
N CYS A 41 -2.84 -8.54 -5.18
CA CYS A 41 -4.02 -9.42 -5.28
C CYS A 41 -5.19 -8.82 -6.06
N ARG A 42 -5.06 -7.56 -6.52
CA ARG A 42 -6.11 -6.79 -7.20
C ARG A 42 -7.38 -6.50 -6.40
N SER A 43 -7.43 -6.82 -5.10
CA SER A 43 -8.52 -6.40 -4.21
C SER A 43 -8.62 -4.87 -4.11
N ARG A 44 -9.83 -4.34 -3.94
CA ARG A 44 -10.05 -2.91 -3.66
C ARG A 44 -9.36 -2.51 -2.35
N ILE A 45 -8.62 -1.40 -2.36
CA ILE A 45 -7.94 -0.89 -1.16
C ILE A 45 -8.96 -0.13 -0.29
N ASP A 46 -9.22 -0.60 0.93
CA ASP A 46 -10.14 0.03 1.89
C ASP A 46 -9.42 1.13 2.67
N HIS A 47 -8.24 0.84 3.22
CA HIS A 47 -7.42 1.79 3.97
C HIS A 47 -5.94 1.60 3.66
N VAL A 48 -5.13 2.62 3.96
CA VAL A 48 -3.67 2.53 3.92
C VAL A 48 -3.14 2.93 5.29
N ILE A 49 -2.38 2.05 5.92
CA ILE A 49 -1.77 2.30 7.24
C ILE A 49 -0.27 2.51 7.07
N ARG A 50 0.26 3.57 7.67
CA ARG A 50 1.71 3.84 7.70
C ARG A 50 2.34 2.98 8.80
N GLN A 51 3.33 2.18 8.42
CA GLN A 51 4.11 1.37 9.34
C GLN A 51 5.31 2.17 9.84
N TYR A 52 5.55 2.09 11.14
CA TYR A 52 6.74 2.59 11.81
C TYR A 52 7.47 1.39 12.39
N ALA A 53 8.78 1.29 12.17
CA ALA A 53 9.60 0.28 12.84
C ALA A 53 9.95 0.80 14.24
N ALA A 54 9.92 -0.10 15.23
CA ALA A 54 10.46 0.14 16.55
C ALA A 54 12.00 0.06 16.54
#